data_AF-A0A3N5S5U2-F1
#
_entry.id   AF-A0A3N5S5U2-F1
#
_cell.length_a   1.000
_cell.length_b   1.000
_cell.length_c   1.000
_cell.angle_alpha   90.00
_cell.angle_beta   90.00
_cell.angle_gamma   90.00
#
_symmetry.space_group_name_H-M   'P 1'
#
loop_
_entity.id
_entity.type
_entity.pdbx_description
1 polymer ?
#
loop_
_entity_poly.entity_id
_entity_poly.type
_entity_poly.pdbx_seq_one_letter_code
_entity_poly.pdbx_strand_id
1 'polypeptide(L)'
;DLSAYASVGYTYTDGVFQPFPKYFGQPAGMPSGSHQASVTDMARFMIAHLQDGRYSNINTGERRILKETTVQQMHGTLYTPDPRINGTAYGLFDMSENSQKTLGHTGYLPPMHSLLLLLPDQNLGVFVAYNSDGGGNLTTQHSGFQSAFFEHYFPTSTFAPIQPPVDFAERAGRFVGIYNTSSLYTTLVKITGLFGGGYTTEISNPGDGTLLFNLEGIEKRFVEVEPLYFRQVDGPFGIVFREDERGRITRMYTDIMPQYAIVKLGWYETPGFNMALGTGCLLIFLSMIPVAAIHFGRGRRLGGDRKPAPHGARTYHWILLGISILNLVFTVCMVWGLMRGTPNILLEPSLFLKIVLGLGVLSTVLTAGALVYTVLAWKERYWNTGARLYYTLVTIAAVAFVWFSNFWNLLGWRF
;
A
#
# COMPACT_ATOMS: atom_id res chain seq x y z
N ASP A 1 -3.76 19.76 -32.76
CA ASP A 1 -4.50 19.09 -31.68
C ASP A 1 -4.16 17.60 -31.75
N LEU A 2 -3.47 17.07 -30.74
CA LEU A 2 -3.04 15.66 -30.69
C LEU A 2 -4.09 14.74 -30.07
N SER A 3 -5.19 15.29 -29.53
CA SER A 3 -6.21 14.52 -28.81
C SER A 3 -6.90 13.47 -29.68
N ALA A 4 -7.02 13.74 -30.99
CA ALA A 4 -7.60 12.82 -31.97
C ALA A 4 -6.77 11.53 -32.18
N TYR A 5 -5.48 11.55 -31.82
CA TYR A 5 -4.58 10.39 -31.93
C TYR A 5 -4.35 9.68 -30.60
N ALA A 6 -4.96 10.17 -29.52
CA ALA A 6 -4.79 9.58 -28.19
C ALA A 6 -5.59 8.26 -28.09
N SER A 7 -4.99 7.26 -27.46
CA SER A 7 -5.70 6.01 -27.17
C SER A 7 -6.73 6.25 -26.06
N VAL A 8 -7.93 5.68 -26.24
CA VAL A 8 -8.94 5.62 -25.19
C VAL A 8 -8.55 4.49 -24.22
N GLY A 9 -8.66 4.76 -22.92
CA GLY A 9 -8.50 3.74 -21.88
C GLY A 9 -9.78 2.92 -21.69
N TYR A 10 -9.67 1.67 -21.25
CA TYR A 10 -10.81 0.76 -21.07
C TYR A 10 -10.79 0.04 -19.71
N THR A 11 -11.96 -0.32 -19.20
CA THR A 11 -12.14 -1.30 -18.13
C THR A 11 -12.97 -2.47 -18.64
N TYR A 12 -12.78 -3.66 -18.08
CA TYR A 12 -13.52 -4.86 -18.46
C TYR A 12 -14.59 -5.15 -17.42
N THR A 13 -15.85 -4.94 -17.79
CA THR A 13 -17.01 -5.09 -16.90
C THR A 13 -18.10 -5.86 -17.62
N ASP A 14 -18.71 -6.85 -16.95
CA ASP A 14 -19.80 -7.67 -17.49
C ASP A 14 -19.47 -8.32 -18.85
N GLY A 15 -18.23 -8.77 -19.03
CA GLY A 15 -17.79 -9.48 -20.23
C GLY A 15 -17.41 -8.60 -21.42
N VAL A 16 -17.45 -7.26 -21.28
CA VAL A 16 -17.15 -6.32 -22.36
C VAL A 16 -16.21 -5.20 -21.92
N PHE A 17 -15.39 -4.70 -22.85
CA PHE A 17 -14.57 -3.51 -22.62
C PHE A 17 -15.43 -2.25 -22.74
N GLN A 18 -15.46 -1.46 -21.67
CA GLN A 18 -16.12 -0.16 -21.62
C GLN A 18 -15.09 0.95 -21.53
N PRO A 19 -15.29 2.11 -22.20
CA PRO A 19 -14.41 3.25 -22.07
C PRO A 19 -14.24 3.66 -20.60
N PHE A 20 -12.99 3.77 -20.17
CA PHE A 20 -12.65 4.23 -18.85
C PHE A 20 -12.98 5.73 -18.74
N PRO A 21 -13.59 6.19 -17.62
CA PRO A 21 -13.85 7.60 -17.40
C PRO A 21 -12.57 8.43 -17.55
N LYS A 22 -12.69 9.66 -18.08
CA LYS A 22 -11.53 10.55 -18.18
C LYS A 22 -10.95 10.80 -16.78
N TYR A 23 -9.80 10.21 -16.52
CA TYR A 23 -9.06 10.38 -15.29
C TYR A 23 -7.88 11.31 -15.57
N PHE A 24 -7.98 12.53 -15.06
CA PHE A 24 -6.83 13.42 -14.96
C PHE A 24 -6.21 13.16 -13.60
N GLY A 25 -5.04 12.53 -13.60
CA GLY A 25 -4.24 12.43 -12.39
C GLY A 25 -3.93 13.82 -11.81
N GLN A 26 -3.50 13.85 -10.56
CA GLN A 26 -3.19 15.11 -9.88
C GLN A 26 -2.10 15.91 -10.65
N PRO A 27 -2.31 17.19 -11.01
CA PRO A 27 -1.33 17.97 -11.76
C PRO A 27 0.06 18.06 -11.10
N ALA A 28 0.13 18.04 -9.77
CA ALA A 28 1.41 18.00 -9.05
C ALA A 28 2.18 16.69 -9.24
N GLY A 29 1.50 15.59 -9.54
CA GLY A 29 2.11 14.30 -9.88
C GLY A 29 2.57 14.22 -11.34
N MET A 30 2.29 15.24 -12.17
CA MET A 30 2.62 15.20 -13.59
C MET A 30 4.10 14.91 -13.87
N PRO A 31 5.07 15.51 -13.14
CA PRO A 31 6.48 15.21 -13.35
C PRO A 31 6.85 13.74 -13.09
N SER A 32 6.09 13.03 -12.25
CA SER A 32 6.38 11.63 -11.87
C SER A 32 5.84 10.57 -12.82
N GLY A 33 4.92 10.90 -13.74
CA GLY A 33 4.31 9.85 -14.57
C GLY A 33 3.21 10.24 -15.55
N SER A 34 2.88 11.52 -15.73
CA SER A 34 1.76 11.92 -16.61
C SER A 34 2.19 12.27 -18.04
N HIS A 35 3.35 11.78 -18.47
CA HIS A 35 3.80 11.94 -19.85
C HIS A 35 2.93 11.08 -20.78
N GLN A 36 2.48 11.66 -21.89
CA GLN A 36 1.77 10.93 -22.94
C GLN A 36 2.68 10.89 -24.16
N ALA A 37 2.98 9.67 -24.63
CA ALA A 37 3.86 9.45 -25.76
C ALA A 37 3.34 8.29 -26.62
N SER A 38 3.59 8.37 -27.93
CA SER A 38 3.38 7.22 -28.81
C SER A 38 4.50 6.20 -28.63
N VAL A 39 4.27 4.94 -29.03
CA VAL A 39 5.34 3.91 -29.08
C VAL A 39 6.49 4.38 -29.98
N THR A 40 6.18 5.11 -31.05
CA THR A 40 7.20 5.69 -31.95
C THR A 40 8.07 6.71 -31.23
N ASP A 41 7.49 7.61 -30.42
CA ASP A 41 8.28 8.60 -29.68
C ASP A 41 9.13 7.93 -28.59
N MET A 42 8.58 6.91 -27.91
CA MET A 42 9.35 6.11 -26.97
C MET A 42 10.49 5.35 -27.64
N ALA A 43 10.29 4.80 -28.84
CA ALA A 43 11.36 4.16 -29.60
C ALA A 43 12.50 5.14 -29.91
N ARG A 44 12.19 6.40 -30.26
CA ARG A 44 13.20 7.45 -30.48
C ARG A 44 13.98 7.76 -29.19
N PHE A 45 13.28 7.88 -28.07
CA PHE A 45 13.88 8.07 -26.76
C PHE A 45 14.81 6.91 -26.38
N MET A 46 14.38 5.68 -26.62
CA MET A 46 15.17 4.49 -26.33
C MET A 46 16.40 4.37 -27.23
N ILE A 47 16.26 4.64 -28.53
CA ILE A 47 17.40 4.74 -29.45
C ILE A 47 18.39 5.79 -28.94
N ALA A 48 17.91 6.95 -28.49
CA ALA A 48 18.79 7.96 -27.91
C ALA A 48 19.54 7.45 -26.68
N HIS A 49 18.91 6.69 -25.79
CA HIS A 49 19.60 6.05 -24.66
C HIS A 49 20.63 5.01 -25.09
N LEU A 50 20.33 4.19 -26.11
CA LEU A 50 21.22 3.13 -26.59
C LEU A 50 22.39 3.67 -27.43
N GLN A 51 22.25 4.87 -27.98
CA GLN A 51 23.25 5.53 -28.83
C GLN A 51 23.92 6.71 -28.12
N ASP A 52 24.09 6.60 -26.79
CA ASP A 52 24.80 7.56 -25.94
C ASP A 52 24.29 9.00 -26.02
N GLY A 53 22.97 9.16 -26.16
CA GLY A 53 22.26 10.43 -26.20
C GLY A 53 22.02 10.96 -27.61
N ARG A 54 22.29 10.17 -28.66
CA ARG A 54 22.12 10.56 -30.06
C ARG A 54 20.94 9.89 -30.72
N TYR A 55 20.27 10.61 -31.60
CA TYR A 55 19.22 10.07 -32.46
C TYR A 55 19.39 10.58 -33.89
N SER A 56 19.21 9.68 -34.85
CA SER A 56 19.18 9.97 -36.28
C SER A 56 18.24 9.00 -36.99
N ASN A 57 17.58 9.45 -38.04
CA ASN A 57 16.86 8.58 -38.97
C ASN A 57 16.94 9.14 -40.40
N ILE A 58 16.31 8.48 -41.37
CA ILE A 58 16.33 8.90 -42.78
C ILE A 58 15.80 10.33 -43.02
N ASN A 59 14.94 10.83 -42.14
CA ASN A 59 14.30 12.15 -42.25
C ASN A 59 14.89 13.19 -41.26
N THR A 60 15.84 12.79 -40.42
CA THR A 60 16.35 13.61 -39.32
C THR A 60 17.84 13.34 -39.16
N GLY A 61 18.66 14.33 -39.53
CA GLY A 61 20.10 14.27 -39.29
C GLY A 61 20.43 14.07 -37.81
N GLU A 62 21.66 13.67 -37.51
CA GLU A 62 22.07 13.37 -36.13
C GLU A 62 21.79 14.55 -35.18
N ARG A 63 21.08 14.26 -34.09
CA ARG A 63 20.83 15.17 -32.98
C ARG A 63 21.28 14.52 -31.69
N ARG A 64 21.88 15.30 -30.81
CA ARG A 64 22.25 14.88 -29.45
C ARG A 64 21.31 15.54 -28.45
N ILE A 65 20.54 14.75 -27.72
CA ILE A 65 19.62 15.21 -26.67
C ILE A 65 20.25 15.11 -25.27
N LEU A 66 21.23 14.22 -25.09
CA LEU A 66 22.00 14.05 -23.85
C LEU A 66 23.49 13.93 -24.15
N LYS A 67 24.34 14.42 -23.23
CA LYS A 67 25.79 14.14 -23.30
C LYS A 67 26.02 12.64 -23.08
N GLU A 68 27.00 12.06 -23.75
CA GLU A 68 27.38 10.66 -23.60
C GLU A 68 27.67 10.31 -22.13
N THR A 69 28.47 11.13 -21.45
CA THR A 69 28.77 10.96 -20.02
C THR A 69 27.52 11.00 -19.14
N THR A 70 26.47 11.74 -19.54
CA THR A 70 25.20 11.78 -18.82
C THR A 70 24.43 10.49 -19.01
N VAL A 71 24.39 9.93 -20.23
CA VAL A 71 23.72 8.65 -20.47
C VAL A 71 24.42 7.51 -19.73
N GLN A 72 25.76 7.47 -19.77
CA GLN A 72 26.54 6.50 -19.00
C GLN A 72 26.29 6.61 -17.50
N GLN A 73 26.20 7.83 -16.97
CA GLN A 73 25.80 8.06 -15.58
C GLN A 73 24.38 7.57 -15.31
N MET A 74 23.44 7.84 -16.22
CA MET A 74 22.05 7.38 -16.08
C MET A 74 21.89 5.87 -16.10
N HIS A 75 22.79 5.16 -16.80
CA HIS A 75 22.82 3.70 -16.89
C HIS A 75 23.62 3.03 -15.77
N GLY A 76 24.38 3.79 -14.98
CA GLY A 76 25.12 3.30 -13.83
C GLY A 76 24.22 3.08 -12.61
N THR A 77 24.60 2.17 -11.74
CA THR A 77 23.94 1.97 -10.44
C THR A 77 24.10 3.22 -9.58
N LEU A 78 23.00 3.92 -9.32
CA LEU A 78 22.94 5.08 -8.42
C LEU A 78 22.94 4.64 -6.96
N TYR A 79 22.19 3.60 -6.64
CA TYR A 79 22.05 3.08 -5.28
C TYR A 79 21.71 1.60 -5.30
N THR A 80 22.36 0.84 -4.43
CA THR A 80 21.92 -0.50 -4.03
C THR A 80 21.99 -0.61 -2.50
N PRO A 81 20.99 -1.19 -1.82
CA PRO A 81 21.01 -1.38 -0.38
C PRO A 81 22.02 -2.43 0.09
N ASP A 82 22.46 -3.34 -0.79
CA ASP A 82 23.47 -4.37 -0.51
C ASP A 82 24.14 -4.78 -1.83
N PRO A 83 25.47 -4.92 -1.90
CA PRO A 83 26.18 -5.21 -3.16
C PRO A 83 25.82 -6.57 -3.80
N ARG A 84 25.14 -7.46 -3.08
CA ARG A 84 24.71 -8.78 -3.59
C ARG A 84 23.37 -8.73 -4.34
N ILE A 85 22.70 -7.57 -4.35
CA ILE A 85 21.43 -7.38 -5.05
C ILE A 85 21.46 -6.16 -5.97
N ASN A 86 20.61 -6.23 -6.98
CA ASN A 86 20.33 -5.23 -7.99
C ASN A 86 19.96 -3.89 -7.36
N GLY A 87 20.21 -2.82 -8.10
CA GLY A 87 20.02 -1.45 -7.65
C GLY A 87 19.13 -0.62 -8.55
N THR A 88 18.99 0.64 -8.17
CA THR A 88 18.34 1.67 -8.97
C THR A 88 19.39 2.47 -9.74
N ALA A 89 19.05 2.90 -10.94
CA ALA A 89 19.79 3.88 -11.72
C ALA A 89 19.01 5.23 -11.74
N TYR A 90 19.36 6.17 -12.62
CA TYR A 90 18.67 7.46 -12.67
C TYR A 90 17.37 7.38 -13.49
N GLY A 91 16.24 7.20 -12.80
CA GLY A 91 14.92 7.08 -13.44
C GLY A 91 14.73 5.77 -14.21
N LEU A 92 15.60 4.79 -13.95
CA LEU A 92 15.55 3.42 -14.46
C LEU A 92 15.94 2.48 -13.31
N PHE A 93 15.52 1.23 -13.39
CA PHE A 93 15.82 0.19 -12.42
C PHE A 93 16.57 -0.95 -13.11
N ASP A 94 17.44 -1.62 -12.37
CA ASP A 94 18.06 -2.84 -12.85
C ASP A 94 17.00 -3.95 -12.86
N MET A 95 16.52 -4.27 -14.06
CA MET A 95 15.52 -5.30 -14.34
C MET A 95 16.18 -6.46 -15.10
N SER A 96 17.48 -6.69 -14.88
CA SER A 96 18.25 -7.73 -15.56
C SER A 96 17.64 -9.12 -15.38
N GLU A 97 17.63 -9.90 -16.46
CA GLU A 97 17.00 -11.21 -16.52
C GLU A 97 17.73 -12.11 -17.52
N ASN A 98 17.81 -13.41 -17.24
CA ASN A 98 18.53 -14.39 -18.06
C ASN A 98 19.95 -13.95 -18.46
N SER A 99 20.69 -13.36 -17.51
CA SER A 99 22.05 -12.81 -17.70
C SER A 99 22.15 -11.69 -18.73
N GLN A 100 21.04 -11.08 -19.12
CA GLN A 100 21.03 -9.87 -19.95
C GLN A 100 20.92 -8.65 -19.07
N LYS A 101 21.95 -7.81 -19.10
CA LYS A 101 21.92 -6.51 -18.42
C LYS A 101 20.77 -5.67 -18.98
N THR A 102 19.79 -5.38 -18.14
CA THR A 102 18.56 -4.70 -18.55
C THR A 102 18.23 -3.57 -17.60
N LEU A 103 18.07 -2.37 -18.14
CA LEU A 103 17.56 -1.22 -17.42
C LEU A 103 16.13 -0.96 -17.86
N GLY A 104 15.21 -0.74 -16.92
CA GLY A 104 13.83 -0.53 -17.30
C GLY A 104 13.03 0.32 -16.32
N HIS A 105 11.77 0.53 -16.68
CA HIS A 105 10.81 1.24 -15.85
C HIS A 105 9.40 0.79 -16.21
N THR A 106 8.56 0.59 -15.19
CA THR A 106 7.13 0.32 -15.35
C THR A 106 6.33 1.61 -15.23
N GLY A 107 5.22 1.71 -15.95
CA GLY A 107 4.32 2.87 -15.89
C GLY A 107 2.92 2.43 -15.54
N TYR A 108 2.26 3.17 -14.65
CA TYR A 108 0.85 3.01 -14.35
C TYR A 108 0.19 4.37 -14.14
N LEU A 109 -0.85 4.63 -14.90
CA LEU A 109 -1.82 5.68 -14.63
C LEU A 109 -3.19 5.15 -15.08
N PRO A 110 -4.14 4.92 -14.17
CA PRO A 110 -5.38 4.23 -14.50
C PRO A 110 -6.05 4.78 -15.78
N PRO A 111 -6.38 3.93 -16.76
CA PRO A 111 -6.26 2.46 -16.79
C PRO A 111 -5.03 1.97 -17.59
N MET A 112 -4.05 2.83 -17.86
CA MET A 112 -2.93 2.54 -18.75
C MET A 112 -1.73 1.98 -17.99
N HIS A 113 -1.12 0.96 -18.61
CA HIS A 113 0.09 0.31 -18.13
C HIS A 113 1.16 0.35 -19.22
N SER A 114 2.43 0.49 -18.83
CA SER A 114 3.54 0.40 -19.77
C SER A 114 4.77 -0.25 -19.16
N LEU A 115 5.61 -0.79 -20.02
CA LEU A 115 6.90 -1.36 -19.65
C LEU A 115 7.94 -0.91 -20.67
N LEU A 116 9.06 -0.39 -20.17
CA LEU A 116 10.24 -0.02 -20.94
C LEU A 116 11.42 -0.89 -20.51
N LEU A 117 12.09 -1.52 -21.47
CA LEU A 117 13.31 -2.31 -21.26
C LEU A 117 14.41 -1.87 -22.24
N LEU A 118 15.58 -1.53 -21.71
CA LEU A 118 16.79 -1.20 -22.45
C LEU A 118 17.83 -2.29 -22.20
N LEU A 119 18.34 -2.90 -23.27
CA LEU A 119 19.43 -3.88 -23.25
C LEU A 119 20.63 -3.26 -23.98
N PRO A 120 21.48 -2.49 -23.29
CA PRO A 120 22.58 -1.75 -23.92
C PRO A 120 23.53 -2.64 -24.70
N ASP A 121 23.89 -3.80 -24.13
CA ASP A 121 24.85 -4.73 -24.74
C ASP A 121 24.31 -5.35 -26.05
N GLN A 122 22.99 -5.42 -26.19
CA GLN A 122 22.32 -5.91 -27.40
C GLN A 122 21.92 -4.79 -28.36
N ASN A 123 22.17 -3.53 -27.98
CA ASN A 123 21.66 -2.34 -28.66
C ASN A 123 20.14 -2.45 -28.96
N LEU A 124 19.38 -2.93 -27.97
CA LEU A 124 17.97 -3.26 -28.11
C LEU A 124 17.11 -2.50 -27.11
N GLY A 125 15.98 -2.00 -27.57
CA GLY A 125 14.95 -1.37 -26.76
C GLY A 125 13.58 -1.98 -27.01
N VAL A 126 12.85 -2.29 -25.93
CA VAL A 126 11.48 -2.81 -25.99
C VAL A 126 10.55 -1.91 -25.18
N PHE A 127 9.48 -1.44 -25.81
CA PHE A 127 8.42 -0.67 -25.16
C PHE A 127 7.05 -1.25 -25.49
N VAL A 128 6.27 -1.56 -24.47
CA VAL A 128 4.88 -2.01 -24.60
C VAL A 128 3.96 -1.12 -23.76
N ALA A 129 2.75 -0.88 -24.26
CA ALA A 129 1.72 -0.12 -23.58
C ALA A 129 0.36 -0.79 -23.75
N TYR A 130 -0.39 -0.90 -22.65
CA TYR A 130 -1.72 -1.47 -22.60
C TYR A 130 -2.69 -0.41 -22.13
N ASN A 131 -3.82 -0.28 -22.82
CA ASN A 131 -4.84 0.75 -22.55
C ASN A 131 -6.03 0.20 -21.76
N SER A 132 -5.85 -0.86 -20.98
CA SER A 132 -6.91 -1.42 -20.14
C SER A 132 -6.43 -1.74 -18.74
N ASP A 133 -7.34 -1.59 -17.76
CA ASP A 133 -7.07 -1.78 -16.33
C ASP A 133 -6.64 -3.22 -15.98
N GLY A 134 -6.94 -4.18 -16.86
CA GLY A 134 -6.47 -5.57 -16.77
C GLY A 134 -5.03 -5.77 -17.27
N GLY A 135 -4.34 -4.72 -17.72
CA GLY A 135 -2.99 -4.78 -18.27
C GLY A 135 -1.87 -4.93 -17.23
N GLY A 136 -2.17 -4.74 -15.93
CA GLY A 136 -1.18 -4.74 -14.85
C GLY A 136 -0.24 -5.96 -14.87
N ASN A 137 -0.81 -7.17 -14.78
CA ASN A 137 -0.06 -8.43 -14.74
C ASN A 137 0.84 -8.65 -15.97
N LEU A 138 0.55 -8.02 -17.11
CA LEU A 138 1.38 -8.14 -18.31
C LEU A 138 2.65 -7.29 -18.23
N THR A 139 2.63 -6.24 -17.41
CA THR A 139 3.74 -5.28 -17.24
C THR A 139 4.45 -5.40 -15.89
N THR A 140 3.98 -6.29 -15.01
CA THR A 140 4.63 -6.56 -13.72
C THR A 140 6.07 -7.05 -13.98
N GLN A 141 7.03 -6.40 -13.31
CA GLN A 141 8.46 -6.67 -13.42
C GLN A 141 8.78 -8.16 -13.20
N HIS A 142 9.65 -8.73 -14.04
CA HIS A 142 10.03 -10.16 -14.03
C HIS A 142 8.86 -11.15 -14.15
N SER A 143 7.77 -10.73 -14.78
CA SER A 143 6.62 -11.56 -15.08
C SER A 143 5.95 -11.11 -16.38
N GLY A 144 4.82 -11.71 -16.74
CA GLY A 144 4.03 -11.30 -17.89
C GLY A 144 4.84 -11.23 -19.19
N PHE A 145 4.81 -10.08 -19.86
CA PHE A 145 5.53 -9.86 -21.11
C PHE A 145 7.06 -9.97 -20.95
N GLN A 146 7.62 -9.46 -19.85
CA GLN A 146 9.07 -9.46 -19.63
C GLN A 146 9.62 -10.88 -19.58
N SER A 147 9.05 -11.74 -18.71
CA SER A 147 9.47 -13.14 -18.57
C SER A 147 9.34 -13.88 -19.90
N ALA A 148 8.18 -13.76 -20.56
CA ALA A 148 7.95 -14.41 -21.85
C ALA A 148 8.92 -13.95 -22.95
N PHE A 149 9.28 -12.67 -22.97
CA PHE A 149 10.26 -12.12 -23.91
C PHE A 149 11.65 -12.72 -23.67
N PHE A 150 12.13 -12.73 -22.43
CA PHE A 150 13.45 -13.27 -22.10
C PHE A 150 13.51 -14.79 -22.27
N GLU A 151 12.45 -15.52 -21.92
CA GLU A 151 12.37 -16.97 -22.17
C GLU A 151 12.45 -17.31 -23.66
N HIS A 152 11.84 -16.50 -24.53
CA HIS A 152 11.83 -16.76 -25.96
C HIS A 152 13.13 -16.34 -26.66
N TYR A 153 13.65 -15.15 -26.38
CA TYR A 153 14.79 -14.57 -27.12
C TYR A 153 16.14 -14.78 -26.44
N PHE A 154 16.17 -14.94 -25.12
CA PHE A 154 17.38 -15.13 -24.33
C PHE A 154 17.21 -16.30 -23.34
N PRO A 155 16.87 -17.51 -23.82
CA PRO A 155 16.68 -18.65 -22.92
C PRO A 155 17.97 -18.95 -22.17
N THR A 156 17.88 -19.09 -20.84
CA THR A 156 18.98 -19.52 -19.98
C THR A 156 18.85 -21.01 -19.65
N SER A 157 19.97 -21.65 -19.34
CA SER A 157 19.95 -22.96 -18.69
C SER A 157 19.22 -22.89 -17.35
N THR A 158 18.52 -23.96 -16.99
CA THR A 158 17.87 -24.10 -15.70
C THR A 158 18.87 -23.97 -14.56
N PHE A 159 18.50 -23.21 -13.52
CA PHE A 159 19.32 -23.09 -12.31
C PHE A 159 19.28 -24.41 -11.55
N ALA A 160 20.46 -24.90 -11.13
CA ALA A 160 20.53 -26.05 -10.25
C ALA A 160 19.92 -25.69 -8.88
N PRO A 161 18.95 -26.47 -8.36
CA PRO A 161 18.31 -26.17 -7.08
C PRO A 161 19.30 -26.08 -5.93
N ILE A 162 19.29 -24.94 -5.22
CA ILE A 162 20.11 -24.75 -4.01
C ILE A 162 19.40 -25.44 -2.84
N GLN A 163 20.15 -26.27 -2.10
CA GLN A 163 19.62 -26.95 -0.92
C GLN A 163 19.63 -26.02 0.30
N PRO A 164 18.58 -26.04 1.14
CA PRO A 164 18.54 -25.24 2.35
C PRO A 164 19.59 -25.70 3.37
N PRO A 165 20.16 -24.79 4.18
CA PRO A 165 20.96 -25.16 5.34
C PRO A 165 20.15 -26.00 6.33
N VAL A 166 20.76 -27.06 6.87
CA VAL A 166 20.10 -28.03 7.78
C VAL A 166 19.53 -27.36 9.03
N ASP A 167 20.18 -26.31 9.50
CA ASP A 167 19.85 -25.58 10.72
C ASP A 167 18.91 -24.37 10.49
N PHE A 168 18.55 -24.07 9.24
CA PHE A 168 17.75 -22.88 8.92
C PHE A 168 16.36 -22.91 9.58
N ALA A 169 15.76 -24.11 9.68
CA ALA A 169 14.45 -24.29 10.28
C ALA A 169 14.34 -23.72 11.70
N GLU A 170 15.43 -23.73 12.48
CA GLU A 170 15.47 -23.20 13.86
C GLU A 170 15.36 -21.67 13.92
N ARG A 171 15.74 -20.97 12.85
CA ARG A 171 15.76 -19.49 12.79
C ARG A 171 14.80 -18.87 11.77
N ALA A 172 14.15 -19.68 10.94
CA ALA A 172 13.22 -19.22 9.90
C ALA A 172 12.13 -18.26 10.43
N GLY A 173 11.63 -18.49 11.65
CA GLY A 173 10.61 -17.66 12.29
C GLY A 173 10.98 -16.18 12.45
N ARG A 174 12.28 -15.84 12.44
CA ARG A 174 12.76 -14.45 12.50
C ARG A 174 12.37 -13.64 11.26
N PHE A 175 12.27 -14.30 10.10
CA PHE A 175 11.98 -13.68 8.80
C PHE A 175 10.48 -13.68 8.47
N VAL A 176 9.71 -14.60 9.05
CA VAL A 176 8.26 -14.71 8.80
C VAL A 176 7.51 -13.45 9.22
N GLY A 177 6.57 -13.00 8.39
CA GLY A 177 5.68 -11.89 8.70
C GLY A 177 5.16 -11.16 7.46
N ILE A 178 4.39 -10.10 7.72
CA ILE A 178 3.86 -9.21 6.68
C ILE A 178 4.85 -8.06 6.50
N TYR A 179 5.19 -7.77 5.25
CA TYR A 179 6.05 -6.69 4.84
C TYR A 179 5.28 -5.72 3.96
N ASN A 180 5.62 -4.44 3.98
CA ASN A 180 4.94 -3.39 3.21
C ASN A 180 5.99 -2.53 2.49
N THR A 181 5.83 -2.32 1.17
CA THR A 181 6.75 -1.43 0.44
C THR A 181 6.50 0.02 0.84
N SER A 182 7.53 0.62 1.42
CA SER A 182 7.48 1.91 2.10
C SER A 182 7.33 3.09 1.12
N SER A 183 6.13 3.66 0.97
CA SER A 183 5.99 5.00 0.37
C SER A 183 4.81 5.87 0.84
N LEU A 184 3.86 5.36 1.64
CA LEU A 184 2.62 6.10 1.98
C LEU A 184 2.31 6.09 3.49
N TYR A 185 3.19 6.66 4.32
CA TYR A 185 3.01 6.66 5.80
C TYR A 185 2.43 7.94 6.39
N THR A 186 2.48 9.06 5.68
CA THR A 186 2.25 10.39 6.26
C THR A 186 0.87 10.98 5.94
N THR A 187 0.20 10.48 4.90
CA THR A 187 -1.10 10.99 4.44
C THR A 187 -2.22 9.98 4.71
N LEU A 188 -3.46 10.40 4.48
CA LEU A 188 -4.65 9.54 4.59
C LEU A 188 -4.64 8.36 3.62
N VAL A 189 -3.83 8.42 2.55
CA VAL A 189 -3.67 7.31 1.58
C VAL A 189 -3.11 6.06 2.25
N LYS A 190 -2.45 6.19 3.40
CA LYS A 190 -2.02 5.06 4.23
C LYS A 190 -3.14 4.01 4.41
N ILE A 191 -4.40 4.44 4.52
CA ILE A 191 -5.56 3.55 4.71
C ILE A 191 -5.77 2.52 3.58
N THR A 192 -5.23 2.75 2.36
CA THR A 192 -5.35 1.76 1.27
C THR A 192 -4.63 0.46 1.62
N GLY A 193 -3.55 0.53 2.41
CA GLY A 193 -2.84 -0.65 2.90
C GLY A 193 -3.68 -1.54 3.82
N LEU A 194 -4.75 -1.02 4.44
CA LEU A 194 -5.68 -1.82 5.24
C LEU A 194 -6.53 -2.77 4.38
N PHE A 195 -6.79 -2.40 3.13
CA PHE A 195 -7.67 -3.13 2.21
C PHE A 195 -6.91 -3.94 1.16
N GLY A 196 -5.62 -4.23 1.40
CA GLY A 196 -4.75 -4.91 0.44
C GLY A 196 -4.37 -4.06 -0.77
N GLY A 197 -4.78 -2.78 -0.80
CA GLY A 197 -4.58 -1.86 -1.93
C GLY A 197 -3.19 -1.24 -2.00
N GLY A 198 -2.13 -1.94 -1.58
CA GLY A 198 -0.78 -1.40 -1.68
C GLY A 198 0.27 -2.31 -1.08
N TYR A 199 0.91 -3.10 -1.96
CA TYR A 199 2.27 -3.59 -1.80
C TYR A 199 2.63 -4.28 -0.47
N THR A 200 1.65 -4.92 0.17
CA THR A 200 1.91 -5.84 1.27
C THR A 200 2.26 -7.20 0.70
N THR A 201 3.36 -7.76 1.16
CA THR A 201 3.80 -9.11 0.80
C THR A 201 4.03 -9.92 2.06
N GLU A 202 3.71 -11.20 2.01
CA GLU A 202 3.91 -12.12 3.11
C GLU A 202 5.15 -12.98 2.84
N ILE A 203 6.00 -13.07 3.86
CA ILE A 203 7.04 -14.09 3.95
C ILE A 203 6.55 -15.16 4.92
N SER A 204 6.40 -16.39 4.43
CA SER A 204 5.97 -17.53 5.25
C SER A 204 7.03 -18.64 5.27
N ASN A 205 6.93 -19.53 6.25
CA ASN A 205 7.78 -20.71 6.39
C ASN A 205 6.95 -21.97 6.11
N PRO A 206 7.11 -22.62 4.95
CA PRO A 206 6.38 -23.84 4.59
C PRO A 206 6.87 -25.09 5.33
N GLY A 207 7.97 -25.01 6.10
CA GLY A 207 8.48 -26.11 6.93
C GLY A 207 9.49 -27.03 6.24
N ASP A 208 9.93 -26.69 5.03
CA ASP A 208 10.93 -27.45 4.26
C ASP A 208 12.34 -26.83 4.29
N GLY A 209 12.57 -25.85 5.18
CA GLY A 209 13.84 -25.13 5.28
C GLY A 209 13.96 -23.97 4.29
N THR A 210 12.90 -23.61 3.57
CA THR A 210 12.83 -22.43 2.70
C THR A 210 12.01 -21.29 3.31
N LEU A 211 12.12 -20.09 2.76
CA LEU A 211 11.15 -19.02 2.90
C LEU A 211 10.31 -18.93 1.62
N LEU A 212 9.01 -18.78 1.77
CA LEU A 212 8.09 -18.54 0.68
C LEU A 212 7.80 -17.04 0.58
N PHE A 213 8.06 -16.46 -0.59
CA PHE A 213 7.74 -15.09 -0.93
C PHE A 213 6.61 -15.09 -1.96
N ASN A 214 5.48 -14.48 -1.62
CA ASN A 214 4.35 -14.32 -2.53
C ASN A 214 4.32 -12.88 -3.05
N LEU A 215 4.51 -12.72 -4.36
CA LEU A 215 4.41 -11.45 -5.05
C LEU A 215 3.31 -11.53 -6.11
N GLU A 216 2.21 -10.80 -5.89
CA GLU A 216 1.08 -10.70 -6.84
C GLU A 216 0.54 -12.08 -7.29
N GLY A 217 0.53 -13.07 -6.38
CA GLY A 217 0.07 -14.43 -6.68
C GLY A 217 1.14 -15.35 -7.26
N ILE A 218 2.35 -14.86 -7.49
CA ILE A 218 3.51 -15.65 -7.90
C ILE A 218 4.30 -16.03 -6.65
N GLU A 219 4.36 -17.32 -6.37
CA GLU A 219 5.13 -17.87 -5.26
C GLU A 219 6.56 -18.19 -5.70
N LYS A 220 7.53 -17.68 -4.94
CA LYS A 220 8.96 -17.98 -5.12
C LYS A 220 9.55 -18.47 -3.80
N ARG A 221 10.42 -19.47 -3.89
CA ARG A 221 11.06 -20.09 -2.72
C ARG A 221 12.50 -19.62 -2.60
N PHE A 222 12.91 -19.32 -1.38
CA PHE A 222 14.21 -18.74 -1.08
C PHE A 222 14.92 -19.54 0.01
N VAL A 223 16.22 -19.76 -0.15
CA VAL A 223 17.08 -20.43 0.81
C VAL A 223 18.16 -19.48 1.28
N GLU A 224 18.48 -19.53 2.58
CA GLU A 224 19.59 -18.75 3.13
C GLU A 224 20.91 -19.34 2.62
N VAL A 225 21.73 -18.50 1.99
CA VAL A 225 23.06 -18.91 1.50
C VAL A 225 24.18 -18.27 2.32
N GLU A 226 23.91 -17.09 2.87
CA GLU A 226 24.77 -16.36 3.79
C GLU A 226 23.87 -15.68 4.84
N PRO A 227 24.39 -15.29 6.01
CA PRO A 227 23.59 -14.59 7.01
C PRO A 227 22.81 -13.41 6.39
N LEU A 228 21.48 -13.47 6.54
CA LEU A 228 20.53 -12.45 6.04
C LEU A 228 20.42 -12.33 4.51
N TYR A 229 21.11 -13.17 3.75
CA TYR A 229 21.03 -13.19 2.30
C TYR A 229 20.53 -14.53 1.80
N PHE A 230 19.48 -14.41 1.00
CA PHE A 230 18.72 -15.51 0.50
C PHE A 230 18.76 -15.51 -1.01
N ARG A 231 18.79 -16.70 -1.60
CA ARG A 231 18.68 -16.88 -3.04
C ARG A 231 17.48 -17.74 -3.38
N GLN A 232 16.87 -17.44 -4.51
CA GLN A 232 15.80 -18.27 -5.03
C GLN A 232 16.34 -19.69 -5.26
N VAL A 233 15.57 -20.70 -4.85
CA VAL A 233 15.96 -22.12 -4.96
C VAL A 233 16.37 -22.47 -6.38
N ASP A 234 15.56 -22.07 -7.36
CA ASP A 234 15.63 -22.47 -8.76
C ASP A 234 15.69 -21.25 -9.71
N GLY A 235 16.20 -20.11 -9.23
CA GLY A 235 16.22 -18.89 -10.01
C GLY A 235 17.32 -17.89 -9.65
N PRO A 236 17.37 -16.76 -10.37
CA PRO A 236 18.44 -15.80 -10.24
C PRO A 236 18.26 -14.86 -9.06
N PHE A 237 17.03 -14.69 -8.56
CA PHE A 237 16.71 -13.60 -7.64
C PHE A 237 17.23 -13.83 -6.22
N GLY A 238 17.63 -12.74 -5.58
CA GLY A 238 18.03 -12.68 -4.19
C GLY A 238 17.09 -11.83 -3.34
N ILE A 239 17.15 -12.09 -2.03
CA ILE A 239 16.53 -11.29 -0.98
C ILE A 239 17.57 -11.01 0.09
N VAL A 240 17.70 -9.75 0.50
CA VAL A 240 18.52 -9.34 1.64
C VAL A 240 17.61 -8.81 2.74
N PHE A 241 17.77 -9.34 3.94
CA PHE A 241 17.12 -8.81 5.13
C PHE A 241 18.05 -7.90 5.92
N ARG A 242 17.47 -6.92 6.61
CA ARG A 242 18.21 -6.02 7.50
C ARG A 242 17.68 -6.11 8.92
N GLU A 243 18.61 -6.21 9.85
CA GLU A 243 18.35 -6.24 11.28
C GLU A 243 18.58 -4.88 11.94
N ASP A 244 17.91 -4.66 13.07
CA ASP A 244 18.28 -3.59 14.00
C ASP A 244 19.39 -4.02 14.97
N GLU A 245 19.84 -3.11 15.83
CA GLU A 245 20.87 -3.38 16.86
C GLU A 245 20.50 -4.50 17.85
N ARG A 246 19.23 -4.91 17.89
CA ARG A 246 18.71 -5.97 18.76
C ARG A 246 18.52 -7.30 18.00
N GLY A 247 18.97 -7.38 16.75
CA GLY A 247 18.87 -8.58 15.92
C GLY A 247 17.46 -8.87 15.38
N ARG A 248 16.56 -7.88 15.38
CA ARG A 248 15.20 -8.01 14.85
C ARG A 248 15.18 -7.63 13.38
N ILE A 249 14.57 -8.47 12.55
CA ILE A 249 14.36 -8.16 11.12
C ILE A 249 13.41 -6.97 11.00
N THR A 250 13.87 -5.91 10.34
CA THR A 250 13.11 -4.67 10.16
C THR A 250 12.81 -4.38 8.70
N ARG A 251 13.67 -4.82 7.77
CA ARG A 251 13.52 -4.55 6.35
C ARG A 251 13.92 -5.74 5.50
N MET A 252 13.40 -5.74 4.29
CA MET A 252 13.68 -6.67 3.21
C MET A 252 13.92 -5.88 1.92
N TYR A 253 14.88 -6.33 1.13
CA TYR A 253 15.24 -5.81 -0.18
C TYR A 253 15.37 -6.99 -1.14
N THR A 254 15.06 -6.81 -2.43
CA THR A 254 15.09 -7.90 -3.40
C THR A 254 15.42 -7.41 -4.80
N ASP A 255 16.09 -8.28 -5.57
CA ASP A 255 16.36 -8.08 -7.00
C ASP A 255 15.11 -7.92 -7.84
N ILE A 256 13.99 -8.45 -7.37
CA ILE A 256 12.73 -8.45 -8.11
C ILE A 256 12.13 -7.04 -8.20
N MET A 257 12.43 -6.19 -7.22
CA MET A 257 11.92 -4.82 -7.14
C MET A 257 12.91 -3.92 -6.42
N PRO A 258 14.10 -3.67 -7.01
CA PRO A 258 15.20 -2.96 -6.36
C PRO A 258 14.87 -1.49 -6.01
N GLN A 259 13.82 -0.94 -6.62
CA GLN A 259 13.28 0.39 -6.34
C GLN A 259 12.57 0.52 -4.98
N TYR A 260 12.24 -0.59 -4.32
CA TYR A 260 11.49 -0.57 -3.07
C TYR A 260 12.33 -1.02 -1.87
N ALA A 261 12.16 -0.29 -0.77
CA ALA A 261 12.49 -0.77 0.56
C ALA A 261 11.21 -1.36 1.19
N ILE A 262 11.27 -2.61 1.64
CA ILE A 262 10.10 -3.32 2.14
C ILE A 262 10.23 -3.47 3.66
N VAL A 263 9.33 -2.84 4.42
CA VAL A 263 9.42 -2.76 5.89
C VAL A 263 8.61 -3.88 6.51
N LYS A 264 9.19 -4.59 7.48
CA LYS A 264 8.47 -5.60 8.26
C LYS A 264 7.47 -4.92 9.20
N LEU A 265 6.20 -5.30 9.12
CA LEU A 265 5.15 -4.72 9.94
C LEU A 265 5.15 -5.31 11.35
N GLY A 266 4.92 -4.46 12.35
CA GLY A 266 4.54 -4.91 13.68
C GLY A 266 3.16 -5.57 13.67
N TRP A 267 2.89 -6.45 14.64
CA TRP A 267 1.58 -7.13 14.75
C TRP A 267 0.40 -6.13 14.79
N TYR A 268 0.60 -4.97 15.42
CA TYR A 268 -0.39 -3.90 15.55
C TYR A 268 -0.57 -3.06 14.27
N GLU A 269 0.31 -3.22 13.29
CA GLU A 269 0.26 -2.52 11.99
C GLU A 269 -0.37 -3.39 10.91
N THR A 270 -0.51 -4.70 11.17
CA THR A 270 -1.06 -5.64 10.20
C THR A 270 -2.51 -5.29 9.84
N PRO A 271 -2.91 -5.51 8.57
CA PRO A 271 -4.29 -5.30 8.15
C PRO A 271 -5.29 -6.11 9.00
N GLY A 272 -4.99 -7.39 9.26
CA GLY A 272 -5.86 -8.28 10.03
C GLY A 272 -6.15 -7.76 11.45
N PHE A 273 -5.14 -7.32 12.18
CA PHE A 273 -5.34 -6.73 13.52
C PHE A 273 -6.19 -5.45 13.45
N ASN A 274 -5.87 -4.56 12.53
CA ASN A 274 -6.56 -3.27 12.40
C ASN A 274 -8.02 -3.43 11.95
N MET A 275 -8.31 -4.40 11.07
CA MET A 275 -9.67 -4.75 10.69
C MET A 275 -10.45 -5.30 11.88
N ALA A 276 -9.87 -6.25 12.62
CA ALA A 276 -10.52 -6.81 13.81
C ALA A 276 -10.79 -5.74 14.88
N LEU A 277 -9.82 -4.85 15.12
CA LEU A 277 -9.95 -3.73 16.05
C LEU A 277 -11.05 -2.77 15.61
N GLY A 278 -11.04 -2.33 14.34
CA GLY A 278 -12.05 -1.44 13.78
C GLY A 278 -13.45 -2.04 13.89
N THR A 279 -13.65 -3.27 13.43
CA THR A 279 -14.94 -3.97 13.51
C THR A 279 -15.40 -4.17 14.96
N GLY A 280 -14.50 -4.55 15.87
CA GLY A 280 -14.81 -4.69 17.30
C GLY A 280 -15.31 -3.39 17.92
N CYS A 281 -14.64 -2.27 17.63
CA CYS A 281 -15.08 -0.94 18.09
C CYS A 281 -16.47 -0.58 17.53
N LEU A 282 -16.70 -0.82 16.23
CA LEU A 282 -17.99 -0.52 15.59
C LEU A 282 -19.14 -1.34 16.17
N LEU A 283 -18.93 -2.62 16.47
CA LEU A 283 -19.94 -3.47 17.13
C LEU A 283 -20.28 -2.96 18.54
N ILE A 284 -19.28 -2.51 19.29
CA ILE A 284 -19.49 -1.91 20.62
C ILE A 284 -20.28 -0.60 20.50
N PHE A 285 -19.95 0.28 19.55
CA PHE A 285 -20.72 1.50 19.30
C PHE A 285 -22.15 1.21 18.86
N LEU A 286 -22.36 0.20 18.00
CA LEU A 286 -23.69 -0.21 17.57
C LEU A 286 -24.53 -0.73 18.73
N SER A 287 -23.91 -1.41 19.70
CA SER A 287 -24.61 -1.92 20.89
C SER A 287 -25.19 -0.80 21.79
N MET A 288 -24.69 0.44 21.68
CA MET A 288 -25.24 1.57 22.45
C MET A 288 -26.63 1.99 21.99
N ILE A 289 -27.02 1.72 20.73
CA ILE A 289 -28.34 2.07 20.19
C ILE A 289 -29.47 1.32 20.92
N PRO A 290 -29.47 -0.03 21.01
CA PRO A 290 -30.50 -0.73 21.77
C PRO A 290 -30.45 -0.40 23.26
N VAL A 291 -29.25 -0.18 23.84
CA VAL A 291 -29.13 0.23 25.26
C VAL A 291 -29.81 1.58 25.51
N ALA A 292 -29.60 2.56 24.62
CA ALA A 292 -30.28 3.86 24.70
C ALA A 292 -31.80 3.72 24.49
N ALA A 293 -32.24 2.89 23.54
CA ALA A 293 -33.66 2.64 23.30
C ALA A 293 -34.36 1.98 24.50
N ILE A 294 -33.71 1.00 25.13
CA ILE A 294 -34.19 0.34 26.36
C ILE A 294 -34.24 1.34 27.52
N HIS A 295 -33.19 2.16 27.69
CA HIS A 295 -33.13 3.17 28.74
C HIS A 295 -34.24 4.21 28.58
N PHE A 296 -34.50 4.66 27.35
CA PHE A 296 -35.57 5.61 27.01
C PHE A 296 -36.97 4.99 27.17
N GLY A 297 -37.17 3.76 26.70
CA GLY A 297 -38.43 3.02 26.82
C GLY A 297 -38.80 2.69 28.27
N ARG A 298 -37.81 2.32 29.10
CA ARG A 298 -38.00 2.14 30.55
C ARG A 298 -38.29 3.46 31.27
N GLY A 299 -37.68 4.56 30.84
CA GLY A 299 -37.96 5.89 31.38
C GLY A 299 -39.38 6.38 31.09
N ARG A 300 -39.98 5.98 29.96
CA ARG A 300 -41.39 6.28 29.62
C ARG A 300 -42.41 5.35 30.29
N ARG A 301 -42.10 4.06 30.47
CA ARG A 301 -43.04 3.08 31.05
C ARG A 301 -43.12 3.12 32.57
N LEU A 302 -42.08 3.58 33.26
CA LEU A 302 -42.02 3.68 34.72
C LEU A 302 -42.19 5.14 35.17
N GLY A 303 -43.27 5.79 34.70
CA GLY A 303 -43.65 7.10 35.19
C GLY A 303 -44.03 7.01 36.67
N GLY A 304 -43.27 7.68 37.55
CA GLY A 304 -43.63 7.85 38.96
C GLY A 304 -42.48 7.67 39.94
N ASP A 305 -41.88 6.47 40.03
CA ASP A 305 -41.19 6.05 41.27
C ASP A 305 -39.67 5.84 41.19
N ARG A 306 -38.98 6.28 40.13
CA ARG A 306 -37.52 6.21 40.08
C ARG A 306 -36.87 7.51 40.53
N LYS A 307 -36.03 7.44 41.58
CA LYS A 307 -35.08 8.51 41.92
C LYS A 307 -34.32 8.92 40.66
N PRO A 308 -34.30 10.21 40.29
CA PRO A 308 -33.61 10.65 39.08
C PRO A 308 -32.14 10.23 39.17
N ALA A 309 -31.63 9.67 38.08
CA ALA A 309 -30.20 9.37 38.00
C ALA A 309 -29.41 10.67 38.26
N PRO A 310 -28.28 10.62 38.98
CA PRO A 310 -27.43 11.78 39.18
C PRO A 310 -27.13 12.46 37.84
N HIS A 311 -27.13 13.80 37.80
CA HIS A 311 -26.90 14.55 36.57
C HIS A 311 -25.66 14.05 35.81
N GLY A 312 -24.57 13.73 36.52
CA GLY A 312 -23.35 13.16 35.93
C GLY A 312 -23.52 11.80 35.25
N ALA A 313 -24.37 10.92 35.78
CA ALA A 313 -24.68 9.62 35.19
C ALA A 313 -25.46 9.78 33.88
N ARG A 314 -26.47 10.68 33.86
CA ARG A 314 -27.24 10.98 32.65
C ARG A 314 -26.34 11.62 31.59
N THR A 315 -25.52 12.60 31.97
CA THR A 315 -24.57 13.26 31.06
C THR A 315 -23.58 12.25 30.46
N TYR A 316 -23.01 11.35 31.25
CA TYR A 316 -22.08 10.33 30.76
C TYR A 316 -22.71 9.39 29.72
N HIS A 317 -23.95 8.93 29.96
CA HIS A 317 -24.68 8.11 28.99
C HIS A 317 -24.87 8.83 27.65
N TRP A 318 -25.29 10.10 27.67
CA TRP A 318 -25.51 10.87 26.44
C TRP A 318 -24.21 11.21 25.71
N ILE A 319 -23.11 11.46 26.44
CA ILE A 319 -21.79 11.63 25.84
C ILE A 319 -21.37 10.35 25.11
N LEU A 320 -21.47 9.19 25.75
CA LEU A 320 -21.09 7.91 25.12
C LEU A 320 -21.99 7.54 23.94
N LEU A 321 -23.29 7.81 24.02
CA LEU A 321 -24.20 7.63 22.89
C LEU A 321 -23.82 8.57 21.74
N GLY A 322 -23.53 9.84 22.03
CA GLY A 322 -23.07 10.82 21.06
C GLY A 322 -21.77 10.39 20.37
N ILE A 323 -20.76 9.95 21.13
CA ILE A 323 -19.50 9.42 20.60
C ILE A 323 -19.75 8.20 19.71
N SER A 324 -20.61 7.28 20.14
CA SER A 324 -20.93 6.06 19.39
C SER A 324 -21.57 6.38 18.04
N ILE A 325 -22.59 7.25 18.03
CA ILE A 325 -23.25 7.69 16.80
C ILE A 325 -22.26 8.46 15.91
N LEU A 326 -21.46 9.35 16.49
CA LEU A 326 -20.48 10.15 15.77
C LEU A 326 -19.43 9.26 15.08
N ASN A 327 -18.89 8.25 15.76
CA ASN A 327 -17.92 7.32 15.18
C ASN A 327 -18.53 6.41 14.10
N LEU A 328 -19.79 5.97 14.27
CA LEU A 328 -20.51 5.23 13.24
C LEU A 328 -20.72 6.08 11.98
N VAL A 329 -21.20 7.32 12.15
CA VAL A 329 -21.38 8.27 11.05
C VAL A 329 -20.04 8.59 10.37
N PHE A 330 -19.00 8.89 11.17
CA PHE A 330 -17.65 9.11 10.67
C PHE A 330 -17.18 7.96 9.78
N THR A 331 -17.32 6.72 10.26
CA THR A 331 -16.89 5.54 9.51
C THR A 331 -17.66 5.37 8.20
N VAL A 332 -18.99 5.48 8.24
CA VAL A 332 -19.84 5.37 7.04
C VAL A 332 -19.50 6.47 6.03
N CYS A 333 -19.39 7.72 6.48
CA CYS A 333 -19.04 8.85 5.62
C CYS A 333 -17.60 8.74 5.07
N MET A 334 -16.67 8.21 5.85
CA MET A 334 -15.28 7.99 5.42
C MET A 334 -15.23 6.92 4.32
N VAL A 335 -15.85 5.76 4.53
CA VAL A 335 -15.95 4.69 3.53
C VAL A 335 -16.62 5.22 2.26
N TRP A 336 -17.73 5.92 2.41
CA TRP A 336 -18.44 6.54 1.28
C TRP A 336 -17.57 7.55 0.52
N GLY A 337 -16.83 8.39 1.24
CA GLY A 337 -15.91 9.37 0.66
C GLY A 337 -14.75 8.73 -0.11
N LEU A 338 -14.18 7.66 0.43
CA LEU A 338 -13.13 6.87 -0.21
C LEU A 338 -13.64 6.14 -1.46
N MET A 339 -14.80 5.48 -1.37
CA MET A 339 -15.40 4.75 -2.50
C MET A 339 -15.81 5.66 -3.65
N ARG A 340 -16.18 6.92 -3.38
CA ARG A 340 -16.49 7.91 -4.41
C ARG A 340 -15.26 8.50 -5.10
N GLY A 341 -14.05 8.08 -4.72
CA GLY A 341 -12.82 8.23 -5.48
C GLY A 341 -12.69 9.58 -6.18
N THR A 342 -12.52 10.68 -5.45
CA THR A 342 -12.07 11.91 -6.11
C THR A 342 -10.58 11.77 -6.46
N PRO A 343 -10.15 12.04 -7.70
CA PRO A 343 -8.74 12.01 -8.12
C PRO A 343 -7.77 12.86 -7.27
N ASN A 344 -8.33 13.74 -6.43
CA ASN A 344 -7.62 14.79 -5.70
C ASN A 344 -7.34 14.46 -4.22
N ILE A 345 -7.63 13.24 -3.74
CA ILE A 345 -7.36 12.83 -2.35
C ILE A 345 -5.89 13.08 -1.95
N LEU A 346 -4.98 13.08 -2.93
CA LEU A 346 -3.54 13.28 -2.75
C LEU A 346 -3.11 14.71 -2.37
N LEU A 347 -3.97 15.75 -2.47
CA LEU A 347 -3.60 17.10 -1.98
C LEU A 347 -4.78 17.92 -1.44
N GLU A 348 -5.98 17.82 -2.05
CA GLU A 348 -7.15 18.56 -1.59
C GLU A 348 -8.36 17.64 -1.49
N PRO A 349 -8.57 17.06 -0.30
CA PRO A 349 -9.81 16.39 0.02
C PRO A 349 -11.00 17.30 -0.27
N SER A 350 -12.06 16.73 -0.81
CA SER A 350 -13.33 17.45 -0.97
C SER A 350 -13.75 18.10 0.36
N LEU A 351 -14.50 19.21 0.29
CA LEU A 351 -15.04 19.84 1.50
C LEU A 351 -15.77 18.82 2.39
N PHE A 352 -16.49 17.87 1.77
CA PHE A 352 -17.09 16.73 2.44
C PHE A 352 -16.08 15.93 3.27
N LEU A 353 -14.97 15.49 2.66
CA LEU A 353 -13.93 14.72 3.36
C LEU A 353 -13.24 15.56 4.45
N LYS A 354 -13.00 16.85 4.22
CA LYS A 354 -12.48 17.78 5.25
C LYS A 354 -13.41 17.85 6.48
N ILE A 355 -14.73 17.90 6.26
CA ILE A 355 -15.74 17.88 7.34
C ILE A 355 -15.70 16.53 8.07
N VAL A 356 -15.67 15.41 7.35
CA VAL A 356 -15.62 14.06 7.94
C VAL A 356 -14.39 13.88 8.82
N LEU A 357 -13.19 14.29 8.36
CA LEU A 357 -11.97 14.26 9.16
C LEU A 357 -12.08 15.12 10.44
N GLY A 358 -12.78 16.27 10.35
CA GLY A 358 -13.12 17.11 11.50
C GLY A 358 -14.04 16.42 12.53
N LEU A 359 -14.97 15.57 12.09
CA LEU A 359 -15.80 14.75 12.98
C LEU A 359 -14.96 13.78 13.81
N GLY A 360 -13.90 13.21 13.23
CA GLY A 360 -12.94 12.36 13.94
C GLY A 360 -12.20 13.13 15.06
N VAL A 361 -11.82 14.38 14.81
CA VAL A 361 -11.20 15.26 15.83
C VAL A 361 -12.20 15.56 16.95
N LEU A 362 -13.45 15.89 16.61
CA LEU A 362 -14.51 16.12 17.59
C LEU A 362 -14.72 14.89 18.48
N SER A 363 -14.78 13.69 17.88
CA SER A 363 -14.92 12.43 18.61
C SER A 363 -13.75 12.20 19.58
N THR A 364 -12.53 12.57 19.16
CA THR A 364 -11.33 12.47 20.00
C THR A 364 -11.44 13.35 21.25
N VAL A 365 -11.89 14.60 21.09
CA VAL A 365 -12.10 15.52 22.23
C VAL A 365 -13.19 15.00 23.17
N LEU A 366 -14.30 14.49 22.63
CA LEU A 366 -15.38 13.91 23.44
C LEU A 366 -14.92 12.66 24.19
N THR A 367 -14.05 11.85 23.58
CA THR A 367 -13.47 10.65 24.20
C THR A 367 -12.60 10.99 25.42
N ALA A 368 -11.85 12.09 25.37
CA ALA A 368 -11.12 12.59 26.54
C ALA A 368 -12.07 12.96 27.69
N GLY A 369 -13.21 13.59 27.38
CA GLY A 369 -14.28 13.83 28.35
C GLY A 369 -14.87 12.54 28.93
N ALA A 370 -15.12 11.53 28.08
CA ALA A 370 -15.65 10.24 28.51
C ALA A 370 -14.74 9.52 29.52
N LEU A 371 -13.40 9.63 29.38
CA LEU A 371 -12.44 9.08 30.35
C LEU A 371 -12.63 9.67 31.76
N VAL A 372 -12.82 10.99 31.87
CA VAL A 372 -13.08 11.65 33.16
C VAL A 372 -14.38 11.11 33.78
N TYR A 373 -15.43 10.98 32.97
CA TYR A 373 -16.70 10.45 33.45
C TYR A 373 -16.64 8.95 33.81
N THR A 374 -15.77 8.16 33.18
CA THR A 374 -15.52 6.77 33.59
C THR A 374 -14.96 6.73 35.01
N VAL A 375 -13.96 7.56 35.33
CA VAL A 375 -13.40 7.63 36.70
C VAL A 375 -14.46 8.06 37.71
N LEU A 376 -15.25 9.09 37.38
CA LEU A 376 -16.35 9.55 38.23
C LEU A 376 -17.42 8.47 38.43
N ALA A 377 -17.75 7.70 37.39
CA ALA A 377 -18.73 6.62 37.49
C ALA A 377 -18.31 5.50 38.46
N TRP A 378 -17.02 5.19 38.54
CA TRP A 378 -16.49 4.24 39.50
C TRP A 378 -16.39 4.82 40.91
N LYS A 379 -15.93 6.06 41.05
CA LYS A 379 -15.81 6.76 42.34
C LYS A 379 -17.16 6.98 43.01
N GLU A 380 -18.12 7.55 42.27
CA GLU A 380 -19.45 7.91 42.76
C GLU A 380 -20.45 6.74 42.66
N ARG A 381 -19.99 5.56 42.21
CA ARG A 381 -20.79 4.33 42.05
C ARG A 381 -22.08 4.56 41.25
N TYR A 382 -21.96 5.24 40.11
CA TYR A 382 -23.07 5.41 39.18
C TYR A 382 -23.50 4.04 38.65
N TRP A 383 -24.75 3.65 38.91
CA TRP A 383 -25.35 2.37 38.51
C TRP A 383 -24.76 1.11 39.16
N ASN A 384 -25.32 -0.05 38.77
CA ASN A 384 -24.80 -1.35 39.17
C ASN A 384 -23.45 -1.66 38.49
N THR A 385 -22.76 -2.69 38.97
CA THR A 385 -21.42 -3.07 38.47
C THR A 385 -21.44 -3.45 36.99
N GLY A 386 -22.49 -4.14 36.52
CA GLY A 386 -22.62 -4.52 35.10
C GLY A 386 -22.70 -3.32 34.16
N ALA A 387 -23.49 -2.30 34.51
CA ALA A 387 -23.57 -1.07 33.71
C ALA A 387 -22.24 -0.31 33.71
N ARG A 388 -21.54 -0.23 34.84
CA ARG A 388 -20.22 0.41 34.92
C ARG A 388 -19.19 -0.29 34.05
N LEU A 389 -19.16 -1.63 34.07
CA LEU A 389 -18.30 -2.42 33.20
C LEU A 389 -18.60 -2.18 31.72
N TYR A 390 -19.88 -2.17 31.34
CA TYR A 390 -20.29 -1.90 29.96
C TYR A 390 -19.89 -0.49 29.49
N TYR A 391 -20.19 0.56 30.25
CA TYR A 391 -19.79 1.93 29.86
C TYR A 391 -18.27 2.10 29.82
N THR A 392 -17.54 1.42 30.70
CA THR A 392 -16.07 1.37 30.65
C THR A 392 -15.59 0.72 29.35
N LEU A 393 -16.22 -0.39 28.93
CA LEU A 393 -15.93 -1.05 27.65
C LEU A 393 -16.19 -0.12 26.46
N VAL A 394 -17.27 0.64 26.46
CA VAL A 394 -17.56 1.63 25.40
C VAL A 394 -16.51 2.75 25.40
N THR A 395 -16.07 3.24 26.57
CA THR A 395 -14.96 4.22 26.64
C THR A 395 -13.66 3.62 26.10
N ILE A 396 -13.33 2.37 26.44
CA ILE A 396 -12.13 1.68 25.92
C ILE A 396 -12.19 1.55 24.40
N ALA A 397 -13.35 1.18 23.85
CA ALA A 397 -13.56 1.12 22.40
C ALA A 397 -13.38 2.50 21.75
N ALA A 398 -13.86 3.58 22.38
CA ALA A 398 -13.65 4.94 21.88
C ALA A 398 -12.15 5.32 21.85
N VAL A 399 -11.39 5.01 22.91
CA VAL A 399 -9.94 5.24 22.94
C VAL A 399 -9.21 4.43 21.88
N ALA A 400 -9.56 3.15 21.74
CA ALA A 400 -8.99 2.27 20.71
C ALA A 400 -9.29 2.77 19.30
N PHE A 401 -10.50 3.29 19.05
CA PHE A 401 -10.89 3.85 17.77
C PHE A 401 -10.18 5.18 17.46
N VAL A 402 -9.91 6.01 18.49
CA VAL A 402 -9.06 7.20 18.35
C VAL A 402 -7.63 6.81 17.96
N TRP A 403 -7.06 5.80 18.62
CA TRP A 403 -5.74 5.29 18.26
C TRP A 403 -5.72 4.78 16.81
N PHE A 404 -6.70 3.97 16.42
CA PHE A 404 -6.86 3.46 15.05
C PHE A 404 -6.93 4.61 14.05
N SER A 405 -7.80 5.59 14.29
CA SER A 405 -7.97 6.75 13.41
C SER A 405 -6.69 7.57 13.30
N ASN A 406 -5.95 7.77 14.39
CA ASN A 406 -4.67 8.47 14.37
C ASN A 406 -3.59 7.66 13.62
N PHE A 407 -3.52 6.35 13.85
CA PHE A 407 -2.54 5.46 13.23
C PHE A 407 -2.67 5.46 11.71
N TRP A 408 -3.91 5.50 11.19
CA TRP A 408 -4.19 5.57 9.76
C TRP A 408 -4.31 7.00 9.20
N ASN A 409 -3.86 8.02 9.94
CA ASN A 409 -3.91 9.44 9.56
C ASN A 409 -5.32 9.97 9.22
N LEU A 410 -6.35 9.41 9.85
CA LEU A 410 -7.75 9.80 9.68
C LEU A 410 -8.20 10.91 10.65
N LEU A 411 -7.29 11.43 11.49
CA LEU A 411 -7.57 12.53 12.40
C LEU A 411 -6.94 13.83 11.92
N GLY A 412 -7.79 14.84 11.72
CA GLY A 412 -7.39 16.16 11.25
C GLY A 412 -7.07 16.18 9.75
N TRP A 413 -6.33 17.20 9.32
CA TRP A 413 -6.04 17.46 7.91
C TRP A 413 -4.65 16.93 7.51
N ARG A 414 -4.41 15.63 7.71
CA ARG A 414 -3.16 14.93 7.32
C ARG A 414 -3.31 14.31 5.93
N PHE A 415 -3.26 15.15 4.90
CA PHE A 415 -3.31 14.75 3.49
C PHE A 415 -2.22 15.41 2.68
#